data_AF-A0AAY5F121-F1
#
_entry.id   AF-A0AAY5F121-F1
#
_cell.length_a   1.000
_cell.length_b   1.000
_cell.length_c   1.000
_cell.angle_alpha   90.00
_cell.angle_beta   90.00
_cell.angle_gamma   90.00
#
_symmetry.space_group_name_H-M   'P 1'
#
loop_
_entity.id
_entity.type
_entity.pdbx_description
1 polymer ?
#
loop_
_entity_poly.entity_id
_entity_poly.type
_entity_poly.pdbx_seq_one_letter_code
_entity_poly.pdbx_strand_id
1 'polypeptide(L)'
;DNLHENVLMRHVQTKDSIKDVIRFAAEERLIIMADEVYQSCMIGEGMEFCSYKRALMEMGAPYSNMVELASINSISKGLMGECGLRGGYVELVNFDPSMKQNIFKLFSAMPCASLMGQIALHVMVDPPRPGQPSYPLYTNVRLEGFSLVLTLGVLNSLPAITWQPVMGGMFAFPRVSFSQRGQEPDVMYCLRLLEDEGLCFLPGYELGMTEGLENTHLQGCVVVLTTNLAEEYVTHEFSFDELILLRCNTWQKNINYQ
;
A
#
# COMPACT_ATOMS: atom_id res chain seq x y z
N ASP A 1 -4.42 4.09 17.27
CA ASP A 1 -3.95 2.73 16.96
C ASP A 1 -4.44 2.17 15.61
N ASN A 2 -5.43 2.76 14.92
CA ASN A 2 -5.92 2.27 13.60
C ASN A 2 -5.25 2.92 12.36
N LEU A 3 -4.08 3.56 12.50
CA LEU A 3 -3.42 4.22 11.36
C LEU A 3 -2.90 3.24 10.28
N HIS A 4 -2.81 1.94 10.59
CA HIS A 4 -2.31 0.91 9.69
C HIS A 4 -3.35 0.33 8.71
N GLU A 5 -4.65 0.47 8.99
CA GLU A 5 -5.73 -0.17 8.20
C GLU A 5 -5.76 0.33 6.74
N ASN A 6 -5.51 1.62 6.50
CA ASN A 6 -5.65 2.21 5.16
C ASN A 6 -4.36 2.27 4.33
N VAL A 7 -3.17 2.19 4.95
CA VAL A 7 -1.88 2.19 4.21
C VAL A 7 -1.73 0.91 3.36
N LEU A 8 -2.42 -0.15 3.76
CA LEU A 8 -2.34 -1.47 3.17
C LEU A 8 -3.55 -1.78 2.27
N MET A 9 -4.71 -1.18 2.53
CA MET A 9 -5.91 -1.39 1.71
C MET A 9 -5.78 -0.68 0.35
N ARG A 10 -5.64 -1.49 -0.71
CA ARG A 10 -5.36 -1.10 -2.11
C ARG A 10 -6.47 -0.32 -2.82
N HIS A 11 -7.37 0.30 -2.09
CA HIS A 11 -8.44 1.13 -2.65
C HIS A 11 -7.88 2.47 -3.08
N VAL A 12 -7.93 2.76 -4.38
CA VAL A 12 -7.70 4.10 -4.88
C VAL A 12 -9.05 4.81 -4.84
N GLN A 13 -9.17 5.82 -3.99
CA GLN A 13 -10.41 6.59 -3.88
C GLN A 13 -10.73 7.26 -5.21
N THR A 14 -12.00 7.17 -5.62
CA THR A 14 -12.47 7.95 -6.76
C THR A 14 -12.48 9.42 -6.39
N LYS A 15 -12.38 10.29 -7.39
CA LYS A 15 -12.48 11.73 -7.20
C LYS A 15 -13.77 12.15 -6.48
N ASP A 16 -14.89 11.50 -6.78
CA ASP A 16 -16.16 11.82 -6.11
C ASP A 16 -16.14 11.39 -4.63
N SER A 17 -15.56 10.24 -4.31
CA SER A 17 -15.33 9.81 -2.93
C SER A 17 -14.43 10.78 -2.16
N ILE A 18 -13.34 11.27 -2.78
CA ILE A 18 -12.48 12.31 -2.18
C ILE A 18 -13.29 13.58 -1.90
N LYS A 19 -14.15 14.00 -2.84
CA LYS A 19 -15.02 15.17 -2.65
C LYS A 19 -16.05 14.97 -1.53
N ASP A 20 -16.57 13.76 -1.34
CA ASP A 20 -17.43 13.42 -0.19
C ASP A 20 -16.69 13.58 1.14
N VAL A 21 -15.44 13.09 1.22
CA VAL A 21 -14.60 13.26 2.41
C VAL A 21 -14.32 14.75 2.67
N ILE A 22 -14.04 15.53 1.63
CA ILE A 22 -13.83 16.98 1.76
C ILE A 22 -15.09 17.70 2.26
N ARG A 23 -16.28 17.31 1.76
CA ARG A 23 -17.57 17.85 2.25
C ARG A 23 -17.76 17.53 3.73
N PHE A 24 -17.54 16.29 4.12
CA PHE A 24 -17.66 15.86 5.51
C PHE A 24 -16.69 16.61 6.43
N ALA A 25 -15.42 16.71 6.04
CA ALA A 25 -14.42 17.45 6.81
C ALA A 25 -14.77 18.94 6.94
N ALA A 26 -15.35 19.54 5.89
CA ALA A 26 -15.84 20.91 5.93
C ALA A 26 -17.01 21.10 6.91
N GLU A 27 -17.98 20.18 6.91
CA GLU A 27 -19.16 20.21 7.79
C GLU A 27 -18.78 20.01 9.26
N GLU A 28 -17.89 19.07 9.53
CA GLU A 28 -17.46 18.69 10.89
C GLU A 28 -16.24 19.48 11.39
N ARG A 29 -15.71 20.41 10.58
CA ARG A 29 -14.52 21.23 10.89
C ARG A 29 -13.29 20.38 11.24
N LEU A 30 -13.02 19.38 10.42
CA LEU A 30 -11.90 18.46 10.57
C LEU A 30 -10.73 18.85 9.66
N ILE A 31 -9.52 18.60 10.16
CA ILE A 31 -8.30 18.67 9.37
C ILE A 31 -8.16 17.37 8.58
N ILE A 32 -7.85 17.48 7.29
CA ILE A 32 -7.53 16.31 6.45
C ILE A 32 -6.02 16.11 6.45
N MET A 33 -5.57 14.91 6.82
CA MET A 33 -4.19 14.45 6.61
C MET A 33 -4.20 13.38 5.52
N ALA A 34 -3.81 13.77 4.31
CA ALA A 34 -3.81 12.89 3.15
C ALA A 34 -2.43 12.24 2.99
N ASP A 35 -2.32 10.95 3.34
CA ASP A 35 -1.12 10.14 3.09
C ASP A 35 -1.15 9.61 1.66
N GLU A 36 -0.41 10.27 0.76
CA GLU A 36 -0.42 10.01 -0.68
C GLU A 36 0.90 9.38 -1.16
N VAL A 37 1.63 8.66 -0.28
CA VAL A 37 2.95 8.09 -0.60
C VAL A 37 2.96 7.06 -1.74
N TYR A 38 1.81 6.44 -2.03
CA TYR A 38 1.65 5.48 -3.13
C TYR A 38 1.07 6.11 -4.41
N GLN A 39 1.03 7.45 -4.52
CA GLN A 39 0.42 8.15 -5.67
C GLN A 39 0.99 7.78 -7.04
N SER A 40 2.23 7.29 -7.11
CA SER A 40 2.83 6.83 -8.36
C SER A 40 2.52 5.36 -8.70
N CYS A 41 2.01 4.57 -7.74
CA CYS A 41 1.74 3.13 -7.87
C CYS A 41 0.35 2.79 -8.38
N MET A 42 -0.09 3.34 -9.50
CA MET A 42 -1.39 3.00 -10.09
C MET A 42 -1.24 1.83 -11.07
N ILE A 43 -2.04 0.77 -10.91
CA ILE A 43 -1.91 -0.48 -11.69
C ILE A 43 -3.15 -0.74 -12.57
N GLY A 44 -4.34 -0.26 -12.17
CA GLY A 44 -5.57 -0.50 -12.92
C GLY A 44 -5.65 0.28 -14.24
N GLU A 45 -6.11 -0.36 -15.32
CA GLU A 45 -6.41 0.32 -16.58
C GLU A 45 -7.44 1.44 -16.37
N GLY A 46 -7.16 2.63 -16.90
CA GLY A 46 -8.06 3.79 -16.77
C GLY A 46 -8.08 4.43 -15.37
N MET A 47 -7.29 3.94 -14.41
CA MET A 47 -7.18 4.53 -13.08
C MET A 47 -6.23 5.73 -13.10
N GLU A 48 -6.70 6.88 -12.62
CA GLU A 48 -5.89 8.08 -12.43
C GLU A 48 -5.86 8.44 -10.95
N PHE A 49 -4.67 8.72 -10.43
CA PHE A 49 -4.54 9.29 -9.10
C PHE A 49 -5.04 10.74 -9.09
N CYS A 50 -5.95 11.05 -8.16
CA CYS A 50 -6.40 12.42 -7.90
C CYS A 50 -5.97 12.81 -6.48
N SER A 51 -5.10 13.82 -6.36
CA SER A 51 -4.71 14.30 -5.03
C SER A 51 -5.86 15.00 -4.33
N TYR A 52 -5.89 14.93 -3.00
CA TYR A 52 -6.84 15.67 -2.17
C TYR A 52 -6.75 17.17 -2.45
N LYS A 53 -5.53 17.68 -2.67
CA LYS A 53 -5.33 19.09 -3.03
C LYS A 53 -5.97 19.44 -4.37
N ARG A 54 -5.82 18.60 -5.40
CA ARG A 54 -6.47 18.85 -6.71
C ARG A 54 -7.99 18.84 -6.56
N ALA A 55 -8.54 17.83 -5.91
CA ALA A 55 -9.98 17.73 -5.68
C ALA A 55 -10.52 18.93 -4.90
N LEU A 56 -9.84 19.34 -3.83
CA LEU A 56 -10.17 20.50 -3.00
C LEU A 56 -10.20 21.80 -3.81
N MET A 57 -9.17 22.05 -4.62
CA MET A 57 -9.09 23.26 -5.45
C MET A 57 -10.17 23.28 -6.54
N GLU A 58 -10.44 22.14 -7.16
CA GLU A 58 -11.49 22.02 -8.18
C GLU A 58 -12.92 22.14 -7.60
N MET A 59 -13.13 21.85 -6.31
CA MET A 59 -14.40 22.13 -5.63
C MET A 59 -14.66 23.63 -5.45
N GLY A 60 -13.61 24.46 -5.45
CA GLY A 60 -13.72 25.91 -5.31
C GLY A 60 -14.27 26.36 -3.95
N ALA A 61 -14.62 27.65 -3.87
CA ALA A 61 -15.19 28.22 -2.65
C ALA A 61 -16.60 27.64 -2.36
N PRO A 62 -16.96 27.40 -1.09
CA PRO A 62 -16.19 27.76 0.11
C PRO A 62 -15.09 26.76 0.49
N TYR A 63 -15.14 25.53 -0.01
CA TYR A 63 -14.25 24.43 0.39
C TYR A 63 -12.77 24.77 0.25
N SER A 64 -12.37 25.27 -0.92
CA SER A 64 -10.97 25.57 -1.27
C SER A 64 -10.29 26.58 -0.33
N ASN A 65 -11.08 27.37 0.42
CA ASN A 65 -10.58 28.40 1.33
C ASN A 65 -10.78 28.03 2.81
N MET A 66 -11.51 26.95 3.09
CA MET A 66 -11.98 26.62 4.44
C MET A 66 -11.33 25.34 4.98
N VAL A 67 -11.19 24.31 4.15
CA VAL A 67 -10.71 23.01 4.62
C VAL A 67 -9.19 23.03 4.78
N GLU A 68 -8.73 22.75 6.00
CA GLU A 68 -7.31 22.55 6.31
C GLU A 68 -6.86 21.18 5.82
N LEU A 69 -5.82 21.16 4.97
CA LEU A 69 -5.31 19.94 4.33
C LEU A 69 -3.78 19.85 4.47
N ALA A 70 -3.31 18.74 5.01
CA ALA A 70 -1.90 18.34 5.03
C ALA A 70 -1.69 17.15 4.07
N SER A 71 -1.15 17.41 2.88
CA SER A 71 -0.80 16.37 1.89
C SER A 71 0.61 15.86 2.15
N ILE A 72 0.78 14.55 2.29
CA ILE A 72 2.05 13.91 2.66
C ILE A 72 2.53 13.01 1.52
N ASN A 73 3.82 13.09 1.20
CA ASN A 73 4.45 12.19 0.24
C ASN A 73 5.90 11.87 0.66
N SER A 74 6.44 10.77 0.14
CA SER A 74 7.77 10.24 0.50
C SER A 74 8.48 9.62 -0.69
N ILE A 75 9.81 9.72 -0.70
CA ILE A 75 10.67 9.01 -1.65
C ILE A 75 10.74 7.50 -1.38
N SER A 76 10.19 7.03 -0.25
CA SER A 76 10.35 5.64 0.20
C SER A 76 9.57 4.60 -0.61
N LYS A 77 8.60 5.04 -1.40
CA LYS A 77 7.62 4.19 -2.10
C LYS A 77 7.58 4.56 -3.58
N GLY A 78 6.88 3.76 -4.37
CA GLY A 78 6.72 4.02 -5.79
C GLY A 78 7.97 3.82 -6.61
N LEU A 79 8.02 4.50 -7.76
CA LEU A 79 9.13 4.39 -8.71
C LEU A 79 10.49 4.74 -8.09
N MET A 80 10.52 5.63 -7.11
CA MET A 80 11.76 6.04 -6.44
C MET A 80 12.25 4.94 -5.49
N GLY A 81 11.40 4.46 -4.57
CA GLY A 81 11.73 3.31 -3.70
C GLY A 81 12.91 3.51 -2.75
N GLU A 82 13.39 4.74 -2.55
CA GLU A 82 14.61 5.06 -1.80
C GLU A 82 14.35 5.17 -0.28
N CYS A 83 13.82 4.10 0.32
CA CYS A 83 13.37 4.12 1.72
C CYS A 83 14.50 4.38 2.72
N GLY A 84 15.74 4.02 2.40
CA GLY A 84 16.92 4.25 3.25
C GLY A 84 17.35 5.72 3.35
N LEU A 85 17.00 6.55 2.36
CA LEU A 85 17.38 7.97 2.34
C LEU A 85 16.52 8.84 3.27
N ARG A 86 15.41 8.30 3.78
CA ARG A 86 14.49 8.95 4.74
C ARG A 86 14.01 10.33 4.30
N GLY A 87 13.63 10.48 3.02
CA GLY A 87 13.10 11.74 2.46
C GLY A 87 11.57 11.77 2.33
N GLY A 88 11.01 12.97 2.43
CA GLY A 88 9.57 13.22 2.25
C GLY A 88 9.22 14.69 2.48
N TYR A 89 7.96 15.03 2.23
CA TYR A 89 7.43 16.36 2.51
C TYR A 89 5.99 16.30 3.00
N VAL A 90 5.56 17.41 3.59
CA VAL A 90 4.16 17.72 3.83
C VAL A 90 3.84 19.09 3.24
N GLU A 91 2.75 19.19 2.49
CA GLU A 91 2.20 20.46 2.01
C GLU A 91 0.98 20.86 2.86
N LEU A 92 1.03 22.06 3.45
CA LEU A 92 -0.01 22.59 4.33
C LEU A 92 -0.86 23.66 3.61
N VAL A 93 -2.13 23.34 3.37
CA VAL A 93 -3.12 24.17 2.67
C VAL A 93 -4.17 24.69 3.66
N ASN A 94 -4.50 25.98 3.61
CA ASN A 94 -5.48 26.68 4.45
C ASN A 94 -5.26 26.69 5.96
N PHE A 95 -4.17 26.10 6.46
CA PHE A 95 -3.80 26.20 7.88
C PHE A 95 -3.63 27.65 8.34
N ASP A 96 -4.14 27.95 9.53
CA ASP A 96 -3.95 29.24 10.20
C ASP A 96 -2.45 29.60 10.31
N PRO A 97 -2.05 30.86 10.02
CA PRO A 97 -0.66 31.27 10.07
C PRO A 97 0.04 31.00 11.41
N SER A 98 -0.67 31.13 12.54
CA SER A 98 -0.11 30.83 13.85
C SER A 98 0.11 29.33 14.05
N MET A 99 -0.78 28.48 13.51
CA MET A 99 -0.59 27.03 13.51
C MET A 99 0.60 26.63 12.64
N LYS A 100 0.74 27.20 11.43
CA LYS A 100 1.91 26.97 10.57
C LYS A 100 3.22 27.34 11.27
N GLN A 101 3.25 28.43 12.03
CA GLN A 101 4.42 28.83 12.79
C GLN A 101 4.77 27.81 13.89
N ASN A 102 3.78 27.26 14.58
CA ASN A 102 4.01 26.23 15.60
C ASN A 102 4.50 24.91 14.98
N ILE A 103 3.96 24.51 13.82
CA ILE A 103 4.45 23.34 13.08
C ILE A 103 5.90 23.56 12.64
N PHE A 104 6.24 24.76 12.13
CA PHE A 104 7.61 25.08 11.76
C PHE A 104 8.56 25.05 12.95
N LYS A 105 8.15 25.56 14.12
CA LYS A 105 8.93 25.45 15.36
C LYS A 105 9.17 24.00 15.76
N LEU A 106 8.15 23.14 15.65
CA LEU A 106 8.27 21.71 15.93
C LEU A 106 9.29 21.06 14.99
N PHE A 107 9.22 21.32 13.69
CA PHE A 107 10.19 20.79 12.72
C PHE A 107 11.61 21.33 12.95
N SER A 108 11.72 22.58 13.41
CA SER A 108 13.02 23.21 13.71
C SER A 108 13.62 22.77 15.06
N ALA A 109 12.86 22.04 15.88
CA ALA A 109 13.38 21.48 17.14
C ALA A 109 14.34 20.30 16.89
N MET A 110 14.27 19.68 15.70
CA MET A 110 15.17 18.63 15.24
C MET A 110 16.14 19.20 14.19
N PRO A 111 17.36 18.65 14.05
CA PRO A 111 18.20 18.94 12.90
C PRO A 111 17.45 18.69 11.58
N CYS A 112 17.79 19.45 10.54
CA CYS A 112 17.16 19.32 9.23
C CYS A 112 17.28 17.90 8.66
N ALA A 113 16.39 17.56 7.72
CA ALA A 113 16.43 16.29 7.00
C ALA A 113 17.78 16.09 6.28
N SER A 114 18.18 14.84 6.06
CA SER A 114 19.45 14.51 5.40
C SER A 114 19.54 15.19 4.03
N LEU A 115 20.72 15.71 3.68
CA LEU A 115 20.93 16.34 2.37
C LEU A 115 20.64 15.37 1.23
N MET A 116 21.03 14.10 1.38
CA MET A 116 20.74 13.05 0.40
C MET A 116 19.24 12.82 0.23
N GLY A 117 18.48 12.79 1.32
CA GLY A 117 17.01 12.68 1.26
C GLY A 117 16.37 13.89 0.57
N GLN A 118 16.91 15.10 0.77
CA GLN A 118 16.44 16.31 0.09
C GLN A 118 16.76 16.29 -1.42
N ILE A 119 17.96 15.84 -1.80
CA ILE A 119 18.35 15.70 -3.22
C ILE A 119 17.46 14.67 -3.92
N ALA A 120 17.29 13.48 -3.33
CA ALA A 120 16.42 12.45 -3.87
C ALA A 120 14.97 12.94 -3.98
N LEU A 121 14.51 13.72 -3.01
CA LEU A 121 13.20 14.34 -3.07
C LEU A 121 13.07 15.31 -4.24
N HIS A 122 14.09 16.14 -4.49
CA HIS A 122 14.11 17.04 -5.64
C HIS A 122 14.01 16.28 -6.97
N VAL A 123 14.77 15.19 -7.13
CA VAL A 123 14.71 14.32 -8.32
C VAL A 123 13.32 13.67 -8.47
N MET A 124 12.67 13.29 -7.37
CA MET A 124 11.32 12.71 -7.41
C MET A 124 10.27 13.71 -7.91
N VAL A 125 10.35 14.97 -7.50
CA VAL A 125 9.33 15.99 -7.82
C VAL A 125 9.58 16.74 -9.13
N ASP A 126 10.80 16.70 -9.68
CA ASP A 126 11.15 17.24 -11.00
C ASP A 126 11.81 16.16 -11.88
N PRO A 127 11.05 15.14 -12.32
CA PRO A 127 11.59 14.09 -13.18
C PRO A 127 11.92 14.63 -14.57
N PRO A 128 12.70 13.87 -15.38
CA PRO A 128 12.98 14.25 -16.76
C PRO A 128 11.70 14.53 -17.56
N ARG A 129 11.77 15.51 -18.47
CA ARG A 129 10.65 15.97 -19.32
C ARG A 129 10.83 15.57 -20.78
N PRO A 130 9.75 15.47 -21.58
CA PRO A 130 9.86 15.24 -23.02
C PRO A 130 10.89 16.17 -23.67
N GLY A 131 11.82 15.58 -24.43
CA GLY A 131 12.93 16.30 -25.08
C GLY A 131 14.24 16.35 -24.28
N GLN A 132 14.26 15.92 -23.02
CA GLN A 132 15.50 15.78 -22.25
C GLN A 132 16.19 14.43 -22.50
N PRO A 133 17.53 14.35 -22.38
CA PRO A 133 18.29 13.15 -22.75
C PRO A 133 17.87 11.86 -22.02
N SER A 134 17.52 11.95 -20.73
CA SER A 134 17.16 10.81 -19.90
C SER A 134 15.66 10.48 -19.91
N TYR A 135 14.82 11.27 -20.59
CA TYR A 135 13.36 11.06 -20.59
C TYR A 135 12.91 9.72 -21.19
N PRO A 136 13.46 9.27 -22.34
CA PRO A 136 13.09 7.96 -22.88
C PRO A 136 13.42 6.82 -21.90
N LEU A 137 14.61 6.88 -21.29
CA LEU A 137 15.04 5.88 -20.30
C LEU A 137 14.14 5.89 -19.06
N TYR A 138 13.87 7.09 -18.51
CA TYR A 138 12.99 7.25 -17.36
C TYR A 138 11.58 6.68 -17.63
N THR A 139 11.04 6.92 -18.83
CA THR A 139 9.72 6.42 -19.20
C THR A 139 9.71 4.90 -19.33
N ASN A 140 10.74 4.30 -19.92
CA ASN A 140 10.86 2.84 -20.02
C ASN A 140 10.95 2.19 -18.63
N VAL A 141 11.85 2.68 -17.76
CA VAL A 141 11.99 2.17 -16.38
C VAL A 141 10.67 2.31 -15.61
N ARG A 142 9.93 3.39 -15.82
CA ARG A 142 8.61 3.58 -15.22
C ARG A 142 7.62 2.51 -15.70
N LEU A 143 7.58 2.22 -16.99
CA LEU A 143 6.68 1.19 -17.54
C LEU A 143 7.06 -0.22 -17.04
N GLU A 144 8.36 -0.54 -17.01
CA GLU A 144 8.88 -1.82 -16.53
C GLU A 144 8.65 -2.02 -15.03
N GLY A 145 8.89 -0.99 -14.21
CA GLY A 145 8.67 -1.03 -12.76
C GLY A 145 7.21 -1.24 -12.35
N PHE A 146 6.25 -0.98 -13.25
CA PHE A 146 4.83 -1.26 -13.07
C PHE A 146 4.35 -2.58 -13.67
N SER A 147 5.24 -3.44 -14.19
CA SER A 147 4.93 -4.80 -14.66
C SER A 147 4.54 -5.79 -13.53
N LEU A 148 4.17 -5.27 -12.35
CA LEU A 148 3.48 -5.95 -11.23
C LEU A 148 2.21 -6.70 -11.67
N VAL A 149 1.67 -6.38 -12.85
CA VAL A 149 0.53 -7.06 -13.49
C VAL A 149 0.81 -8.56 -13.69
N LEU A 150 2.06 -8.95 -13.91
CA LEU A 150 2.43 -10.36 -14.15
C LEU A 150 2.19 -11.25 -12.93
N THR A 151 2.44 -10.76 -11.72
CA THR A 151 2.25 -11.57 -10.50
C THR A 151 0.77 -11.81 -10.19
N LEU A 152 -0.13 -10.90 -10.58
CA LEU A 152 -1.57 -11.06 -10.36
C LEU A 152 -2.20 -12.16 -11.22
N GLY A 153 -1.69 -12.36 -12.44
CA GLY A 153 -2.14 -13.43 -13.32
C GLY A 153 -1.89 -14.82 -12.73
N VAL A 154 -0.68 -15.02 -12.17
CA VAL A 154 -0.29 -16.27 -11.50
C VAL A 154 -1.13 -16.49 -10.25
N LEU A 155 -1.30 -15.45 -9.44
CA LEU A 155 -2.03 -15.51 -8.17
C LEU A 155 -3.53 -15.82 -8.36
N ASN A 156 -4.17 -15.28 -9.41
CA ASN A 156 -5.58 -15.55 -9.72
C ASN A 156 -5.86 -16.99 -10.21
N SER A 157 -4.82 -17.76 -10.56
CA SER A 157 -4.97 -19.15 -11.00
C SER A 157 -5.13 -20.16 -9.84
N LEU A 158 -5.00 -19.69 -8.58
CA LEU A 158 -4.96 -20.53 -7.39
C LEU A 158 -6.38 -20.79 -6.82
N PRO A 159 -6.86 -22.05 -6.78
CA PRO A 159 -8.27 -22.37 -6.54
C PRO A 159 -8.77 -22.09 -5.11
N ALA A 160 -7.88 -21.97 -4.12
CA ALA A 160 -8.23 -21.77 -2.72
C ALA A 160 -8.03 -20.33 -2.22
N ILE A 161 -7.62 -19.41 -3.11
CA ILE A 161 -7.32 -18.03 -2.76
C ILE A 161 -8.23 -17.09 -3.54
N THR A 162 -8.91 -16.21 -2.81
CA THR A 162 -9.68 -15.12 -3.40
C THR A 162 -8.93 -13.80 -3.24
N TRP A 163 -8.97 -12.97 -4.28
CA TRP A 163 -8.22 -11.72 -4.33
C TRP A 163 -9.18 -10.53 -4.46
N GLN A 164 -8.84 -9.43 -3.78
CA GLN A 164 -9.42 -8.13 -4.11
C GLN A 164 -8.69 -7.54 -5.33
N PRO A 165 -9.40 -6.84 -6.24
CA PRO A 165 -8.78 -6.13 -7.35
C PRO A 165 -7.69 -5.18 -6.85
N VAL A 166 -6.55 -5.24 -7.52
CA VAL A 166 -5.35 -4.48 -7.19
C VAL A 166 -5.37 -3.19 -8.00
N MET A 167 -5.88 -2.12 -7.39
CA MET A 167 -5.98 -0.82 -8.07
C MET A 167 -4.70 -0.01 -7.95
N GLY A 168 -3.93 -0.21 -6.88
CA GLY A 168 -2.61 0.40 -6.69
C GLY A 168 -1.81 -0.18 -5.53
N GLY A 169 -0.63 0.41 -5.29
CA GLY A 169 0.32 0.01 -4.26
C GLY A 169 1.10 -1.28 -4.56
N MET A 170 1.97 -1.70 -3.63
CA MET A 170 2.94 -2.80 -3.84
C MET A 170 2.58 -4.13 -3.15
N PHE A 171 1.45 -4.20 -2.43
CA PHE A 171 1.14 -5.32 -1.53
C PHE A 171 -0.14 -6.03 -1.91
N ALA A 172 -0.14 -7.37 -2.04
CA ALA A 172 -1.37 -8.14 -2.23
C ALA A 172 -1.93 -8.69 -0.92
N PHE A 173 -3.26 -8.78 -0.84
CA PHE A 173 -4.00 -9.30 0.32
C PHE A 173 -4.88 -10.47 -0.11
N PRO A 174 -4.30 -11.69 -0.20
CA PRO A 174 -5.08 -12.89 -0.40
C PRO A 174 -6.02 -13.12 0.77
N ARG A 175 -7.24 -13.57 0.45
CA ARG A 175 -8.13 -14.19 1.41
C ARG A 175 -8.01 -15.70 1.25
N VAL A 176 -7.56 -16.36 2.32
CA VAL A 176 -7.33 -17.79 2.40
C VAL A 176 -8.38 -18.38 3.34
N SER A 177 -9.12 -19.37 2.87
CA SER A 177 -10.15 -20.03 3.69
C SER A 177 -9.54 -21.26 4.35
N PHE A 178 -9.48 -21.27 5.68
CA PHE A 178 -8.94 -22.38 6.46
C PHE A 178 -10.09 -23.28 6.93
N SER A 179 -9.96 -24.59 6.75
CA SER A 179 -10.96 -25.57 7.15
C SER A 179 -10.91 -25.92 8.65
N GLN A 180 -9.79 -25.65 9.33
CA GLN A 180 -9.61 -25.93 10.76
C GLN A 180 -9.73 -24.67 11.62
N ARG A 181 -10.34 -24.83 12.79
CA ARG A 181 -10.49 -23.80 13.82
C ARG A 181 -9.41 -23.99 14.88
N GLY A 182 -8.51 -23.02 14.99
CA GLY A 182 -7.48 -22.93 16.04
C GLY A 182 -7.38 -21.49 16.54
N GLN A 183 -6.56 -21.25 17.57
CA GLN A 183 -6.16 -19.88 17.93
C GLN A 183 -5.21 -19.37 16.83
N GLU A 184 -5.49 -18.19 16.27
CA GLU A 184 -4.62 -17.46 15.33
C GLU A 184 -4.14 -18.26 14.08
N PRO A 185 -5.06 -18.80 13.27
CA PRO A 185 -4.74 -19.64 12.11
C PRO A 185 -3.99 -18.91 10.98
N ASP A 186 -4.09 -17.59 10.85
CA ASP A 186 -3.29 -16.77 9.94
C ASP A 186 -1.82 -16.71 10.37
N VAL A 187 -1.55 -16.58 11.68
CA VAL A 187 -0.20 -16.60 12.25
C VAL A 187 0.47 -17.95 12.02
N MET A 188 -0.24 -19.03 12.33
CA MET A 188 0.27 -20.38 12.09
C MET A 188 0.60 -20.60 10.60
N TYR A 189 -0.22 -20.07 9.70
CA TYR A 189 0.02 -20.17 8.27
C TYR A 189 1.27 -19.39 7.84
N CYS A 190 1.43 -18.13 8.28
CA CYS A 190 2.63 -17.33 8.01
C CYS A 190 3.91 -17.97 8.56
N LEU A 191 3.86 -18.51 9.79
CA LEU A 191 5.01 -19.20 10.40
C LEU A 191 5.41 -20.45 9.61
N ARG A 192 4.43 -21.23 9.14
CA ARG A 192 4.68 -22.42 8.32
C ARG A 192 5.29 -22.07 6.97
N LEU A 193 4.80 -21.02 6.31
CA LEU A 193 5.42 -20.52 5.07
C LEU A 193 6.88 -20.09 5.30
N LEU A 194 7.18 -19.51 6.47
CA LEU A 194 8.54 -19.15 6.83
C LEU A 194 9.42 -20.37 7.12
N GLU A 195 8.93 -21.34 7.89
CA GLU A 195 9.70 -22.52 8.30
C GLU A 195 9.90 -23.54 7.18
N ASP A 196 8.85 -23.85 6.43
CA ASP A 196 8.87 -24.87 5.37
C ASP A 196 9.49 -24.30 4.07
N GLU A 197 9.18 -23.04 3.72
CA GLU A 197 9.50 -22.46 2.40
C GLU A 197 10.44 -21.24 2.47
N GLY A 198 10.79 -20.75 3.66
CA GLY A 198 11.61 -19.53 3.81
C GLY A 198 10.87 -18.24 3.44
N LEU A 199 9.55 -18.29 3.26
CA LEU A 199 8.74 -17.16 2.81
C LEU A 199 8.14 -16.40 3.98
N CYS A 200 8.55 -15.15 4.16
CA CYS A 200 8.06 -14.29 5.22
C CYS A 200 6.82 -13.50 4.79
N PHE A 201 5.68 -13.80 5.40
CA PHE A 201 4.41 -13.10 5.19
C PHE A 201 3.94 -12.44 6.47
N LEU A 202 3.22 -11.32 6.33
CA LEU A 202 2.54 -10.67 7.46
C LEU A 202 1.14 -11.25 7.64
N PRO A 203 0.79 -11.72 8.85
CA PRO A 203 -0.55 -12.22 9.16
C PRO A 203 -1.56 -11.07 9.20
N GLY A 204 -2.81 -11.34 8.80
CA GLY A 204 -3.82 -10.29 8.65
C GLY A 204 -4.29 -9.66 9.96
N TYR A 205 -4.20 -10.35 11.10
CA TYR A 205 -4.54 -9.75 12.39
C TYR A 205 -3.71 -8.49 12.71
N GLU A 206 -2.42 -8.46 12.30
CA GLU A 206 -1.53 -7.29 12.50
C GLU A 206 -2.00 -6.06 11.72
N LEU A 207 -2.91 -6.28 10.76
CA LEU A 207 -3.41 -5.25 9.86
C LEU A 207 -4.79 -4.75 10.25
N GLY A 208 -5.29 -5.15 11.42
CA GLY A 208 -6.63 -4.78 11.90
C GLY A 208 -7.76 -5.51 11.17
N MET A 209 -7.46 -6.50 10.32
CA MET A 209 -8.44 -7.28 9.56
C MET A 209 -9.18 -8.28 10.46
N THR A 210 -9.98 -7.74 11.38
CA THR A 210 -10.72 -8.48 12.42
C THR A 210 -12.22 -8.58 12.15
N GLU A 211 -12.76 -7.75 11.25
CA GLU A 211 -14.18 -7.82 10.85
C GLU A 211 -14.44 -8.97 9.88
N GLY A 212 -15.25 -9.95 10.31
CA GLY A 212 -15.58 -11.17 9.55
C GLY A 212 -15.32 -12.48 10.29
N LEU A 213 -14.93 -12.42 11.57
CA LEU A 213 -14.71 -13.58 12.46
C LEU A 213 -15.93 -14.52 12.63
N GLU A 214 -17.12 -14.13 12.15
CA GLU A 214 -18.25 -15.05 12.03
C GLU A 214 -18.09 -15.94 10.79
N ASN A 215 -17.30 -17.01 10.98
CA ASN A 215 -17.22 -18.22 10.17
C ASN A 215 -16.44 -18.12 8.83
N THR A 216 -15.28 -18.78 8.82
CA THR A 216 -14.61 -19.48 7.69
C THR A 216 -13.64 -18.73 6.76
N HIS A 217 -13.42 -17.43 6.92
CA HIS A 217 -12.48 -16.70 6.06
C HIS A 217 -11.47 -15.91 6.88
N LEU A 218 -10.20 -16.32 6.87
CA LEU A 218 -9.13 -15.49 7.39
C LEU A 218 -8.54 -14.66 6.26
N GLN A 219 -8.22 -13.42 6.59
CA GLN A 219 -7.58 -12.49 5.68
C GLN A 219 -6.09 -12.43 5.99
N GLY A 220 -5.26 -12.28 4.96
CA GLY A 220 -3.99 -11.56 5.06
C GLY A 220 -2.72 -12.41 5.09
N CYS A 221 -2.06 -12.46 3.93
CA CYS A 221 -0.62 -12.64 3.80
C CYS A 221 -0.10 -11.54 2.86
N VAL A 222 0.68 -10.58 3.36
CA VAL A 222 1.25 -9.52 2.51
C VAL A 222 2.31 -10.10 1.58
N VAL A 223 1.99 -10.26 0.30
CA VAL A 223 3.01 -10.57 -0.72
C VAL A 223 3.65 -9.26 -1.15
N VAL A 224 4.96 -9.11 -0.92
CA VAL A 224 5.76 -8.09 -1.61
C VAL A 224 6.01 -8.59 -3.03
N LEU A 225 5.36 -7.95 -4.00
CA LEU A 225 5.52 -8.29 -5.40
C LEU A 225 6.83 -7.67 -5.89
N THR A 226 7.91 -8.44 -5.91
CA THR A 226 9.11 -8.08 -6.70
C THR A 226 9.17 -8.96 -7.95
N THR A 227 9.74 -8.43 -9.03
CA THR A 227 9.86 -9.14 -10.31
C THR A 227 10.62 -10.46 -10.18
N ASN A 228 11.64 -10.51 -9.32
CA ASN A 228 12.46 -11.71 -9.13
C ASN A 228 11.73 -12.81 -8.36
N LEU A 229 10.91 -12.44 -7.38
CA LEU A 229 10.11 -13.42 -6.62
C LEU A 229 9.07 -14.08 -7.54
N ALA A 230 8.41 -13.31 -8.41
CA ALA A 230 7.39 -13.84 -9.33
C ALA A 230 7.95 -14.88 -10.32
N GLU A 231 9.18 -14.70 -10.80
CA GLU A 231 9.85 -15.67 -11.67
C GLU A 231 10.31 -16.92 -10.89
N GLU A 232 10.82 -16.78 -9.67
CA GLU A 232 11.12 -17.92 -8.78
C GLU A 232 9.86 -18.73 -8.44
N TYR A 233 8.71 -18.07 -8.20
CA TYR A 233 7.42 -18.73 -7.97
C TYR A 233 6.88 -19.48 -9.19
N VAL A 234 7.23 -19.07 -10.41
CA VAL A 234 6.78 -19.69 -11.66
C VAL A 234 7.72 -20.81 -12.12
N THR A 235 9.02 -20.71 -11.80
CA THR A 235 10.06 -21.65 -12.27
C THR A 235 10.26 -22.83 -11.33
N HIS A 236 10.08 -22.65 -10.04
CA HIS A 236 9.80 -23.78 -9.17
C HIS A 236 8.36 -24.19 -9.46
N GLU A 237 8.14 -25.41 -9.99
CA GLU A 237 6.85 -26.11 -9.94
C GLU A 237 6.47 -26.34 -8.46
N PHE A 238 6.31 -25.27 -7.69
CA PHE A 238 5.59 -25.31 -6.44
C PHE A 238 4.18 -25.67 -6.85
N SER A 239 3.83 -26.91 -6.56
CA SER A 239 2.47 -27.37 -6.43
C SER A 239 1.82 -26.50 -5.36
N PHE A 240 1.39 -25.32 -5.77
CA PHE A 240 0.65 -24.39 -4.93
C PHE A 240 -0.68 -25.04 -4.50
N ASP A 241 -1.16 -26.01 -5.30
CA ASP A 241 -2.21 -26.97 -4.94
C ASP A 241 -1.80 -27.96 -3.82
N GLU A 242 -0.55 -28.41 -3.74
CA GLU A 242 -0.07 -29.24 -2.61
C GLU A 242 0.18 -28.42 -1.33
N LEU A 243 0.63 -27.18 -1.49
CA LEU A 243 0.84 -26.19 -0.41
C LEU A 243 -0.44 -25.92 0.39
N ILE A 244 -1.61 -25.96 -0.26
CA ILE A 244 -2.90 -25.66 0.39
C ILE A 244 -3.75 -26.92 0.66
N LEU A 245 -3.76 -27.93 -0.22
CA LEU A 245 -4.70 -29.06 -0.12
C LEU A 245 -4.10 -30.38 0.37
N LEU A 246 -2.81 -30.69 0.13
CA LEU A 246 -2.26 -32.01 0.47
C LEU A 246 -1.77 -32.14 1.92
N ARG A 247 -1.38 -31.03 2.57
CA ARG A 247 -1.05 -31.04 4.02
C ARG A 247 -2.26 -30.88 4.95
N CYS A 248 -3.39 -30.33 4.49
CA CYS A 248 -4.61 -30.33 5.30
C CYS A 248 -5.19 -31.75 5.54
N ASN A 249 -4.99 -32.67 4.60
CA ASN A 249 -5.44 -34.07 4.75
C ASN A 249 -4.45 -34.96 5.53
N THR A 250 -3.14 -34.69 5.47
CA THR A 250 -2.15 -35.38 6.34
C THR A 250 -2.25 -34.94 7.81
N TRP A 251 -2.82 -33.75 8.07
CA TRP A 251 -3.14 -33.25 9.41
C TRP A 251 -4.24 -34.04 10.14
N GLN A 252 -5.04 -34.87 9.46
CA GLN A 252 -6.03 -35.75 10.12
C GLN A 252 -5.39 -36.91 10.92
N LYS A 253 -4.14 -37.30 10.65
CA LYS A 253 -3.54 -38.49 11.27
C LYS A 253 -2.61 -38.21 12.46
N ASN A 254 -2.06 -37.01 12.58
CA ASN A 254 -0.99 -36.74 13.57
C ASN A 254 -1.42 -35.96 14.82
N ILE A 255 -2.71 -35.63 14.99
CA ILE A 255 -3.24 -35.00 16.23
C ILE A 255 -3.72 -36.06 17.25
N ASN A 256 -3.66 -37.36 16.94
CA ASN A 256 -3.99 -38.44 17.90
C ASN A 256 -2.79 -39.00 18.68
N TYR A 257 -1.68 -38.27 18.74
CA TYR A 257 -0.56 -38.57 19.64
C TYR A 257 -0.27 -37.36 20.54
N GLN A 258 -1.23 -37.05 21.41
CA GLN A 258 -0.97 -36.59 22.78
C GLN A 258 -1.73 -37.50 23.74
#